data_AF-A0A937A7V2-F1
#
_entry.id   AF-A0A937A7V2-F1
#
_cell.length_a   1.000
_cell.length_b   1.000
_cell.length_c   1.000
_cell.angle_alpha   90.00
_cell.angle_beta   90.00
_cell.angle_gamma   90.00
#
_symmetry.space_group_name_H-M   'P 1'
#
loop_
_entity.id
_entity.type
_entity.pdbx_description
1 polymer ?
#
loop_
_entity_poly.entity_id
_entity_poly.type
_entity_poly.pdbx_seq_one_letter_code
_entity_poly.pdbx_strand_id
1 'polypeptide(L)'
;MNKPLDWKVLLFVLVVAYLVPGIVLAAALALVNRTLSADALTLMTALLAILSFALPPVAGGYLAARHARSHAWRHVLVVGVLGALMSLLAFRVSPRAMVLYVLASIALAAFGGYVRLQGRPRV
;
A
#
# COMPACT_ATOMS: atom_id res chain seq x y z
N MET A 1 -1.67 -6.32 -29.97
CA MET A 1 -2.78 -6.66 -29.04
C MET A 1 -2.39 -6.27 -27.62
N ASN A 2 -3.01 -5.25 -27.03
CA ASN A 2 -2.84 -4.93 -25.62
C ASN A 2 -3.56 -5.99 -24.79
N LYS A 3 -2.82 -6.89 -24.13
CA LYS A 3 -3.44 -7.80 -23.16
C LYS A 3 -4.01 -6.98 -22.00
N PRO A 4 -5.27 -7.21 -21.59
CA PRO A 4 -5.89 -6.46 -20.50
C PRO A 4 -5.18 -6.73 -19.17
N LEU A 5 -5.25 -5.75 -18.26
CA LEU A 5 -4.81 -5.90 -16.87
C LEU A 5 -5.61 -7.02 -16.19
N ASP A 6 -4.93 -7.86 -15.41
CA ASP A 6 -5.58 -8.92 -14.65
C ASP A 6 -6.20 -8.32 -13.37
N TRP A 7 -7.49 -8.02 -13.45
CA TRP A 7 -8.24 -7.43 -12.35
C TRP A 7 -8.23 -8.30 -11.09
N LYS A 8 -8.09 -9.63 -11.22
CA LYS A 8 -8.04 -10.55 -10.07
C LYS A 8 -6.77 -10.33 -9.27
N VAL A 9 -5.65 -10.09 -9.94
CA VAL A 9 -4.38 -9.74 -9.29
C VAL A 9 -4.50 -8.38 -8.59
N LEU A 10 -5.09 -7.38 -9.25
CA LEU A 10 -5.29 -6.07 -8.64
C LEU A 10 -6.15 -6.16 -7.36
N LEU A 11 -7.29 -6.86 -7.44
CA LEU A 11 -8.18 -7.05 -6.30
C LEU A 11 -7.49 -7.79 -5.16
N PHE A 12 -6.83 -8.91 -5.48
CA PHE A 12 -6.09 -9.69 -4.48
C PHE A 12 -5.04 -8.85 -3.76
N VAL A 13 -4.25 -8.07 -4.49
CA VAL A 13 -3.21 -7.22 -3.91
C VAL A 13 -3.80 -6.12 -3.06
N LEU A 14 -4.87 -5.46 -3.50
CA LEU A 14 -5.55 -4.43 -2.71
C LEU A 14 -6.10 -5.00 -1.40
N VAL A 15 -6.71 -6.19 -1.44
CA VAL A 15 -7.22 -6.85 -0.23
C VAL A 15 -6.08 -7.21 0.72
N VAL A 16 -5.04 -7.88 0.24
CA VAL A 16 -3.97 -8.42 1.09
C VAL A 16 -3.04 -7.33 1.60
N ALA A 17 -2.69 -6.34 0.78
CA ALA A 17 -1.71 -5.32 1.16
C ALA A 17 -2.34 -4.10 1.86
N TYR A 18 -3.62 -3.80 1.61
CA TYR A 18 -4.27 -2.59 2.14
C TYR A 18 -5.44 -2.91 3.07
N LEU A 19 -6.42 -3.71 2.62
CA LEU A 19 -7.65 -3.94 3.39
C LEU A 19 -7.38 -4.75 4.67
N VAL A 20 -6.74 -5.92 4.57
CA VAL A 20 -6.49 -6.80 5.72
C VAL A 20 -5.60 -6.12 6.76
N PRO A 21 -4.44 -5.54 6.41
CA PRO A 21 -3.62 -4.81 7.37
C PRO A 21 -4.34 -3.61 7.98
N GLY A 22 -5.14 -2.89 7.19
CA GLY A 22 -5.94 -1.77 7.67
C GLY A 22 -6.98 -2.19 8.73
N ILE A 23 -7.70 -3.29 8.50
CA ILE A 23 -8.68 -3.82 9.47
C ILE A 23 -7.98 -4.28 10.75
N VAL A 24 -6.87 -5.04 10.63
CA VAL A 24 -6.11 -5.53 11.79
C VAL A 24 -5.60 -4.36 12.62
N LEU A 25 -5.06 -3.33 11.97
CA LEU A 25 -4.56 -2.14 12.64
C LEU A 25 -5.68 -1.36 13.35
N ALA A 26 -6.81 -1.16 12.68
CA ALA A 26 -7.96 -0.47 13.26
C ALA A 26 -8.49 -1.22 14.50
N ALA A 27 -8.57 -2.55 14.44
CA ALA A 27 -8.97 -3.39 15.57
C ALA A 27 -7.97 -3.31 16.73
N ALA A 28 -6.66 -3.40 16.43
CA ALA A 28 -5.60 -3.29 17.43
C ALA A 28 -5.62 -1.92 18.13
N LEU A 29 -5.76 -0.83 17.37
CA LEU A 29 -5.89 0.52 17.93
C LEU A 29 -7.13 0.65 18.81
N ALA A 30 -8.29 0.13 18.37
CA ALA A 30 -9.52 0.16 19.16
C ALA A 30 -9.38 -0.57 20.51
N LEU A 31 -8.60 -1.65 20.56
CA LEU A 31 -8.33 -2.43 21.77
C LEU A 31 -7.37 -1.69 22.73
N VAL A 32 -6.32 -1.04 22.20
CA VAL A 32 -5.24 -0.45 23.00
C VAL A 32 -5.57 0.99 23.44
N ASN A 33 -6.51 1.67 22.79
CA ASN A 33 -6.91 3.04 23.13
C ASN A 33 -7.49 3.20 24.57
N ARG A 34 -7.80 2.09 25.26
CA ARG A 34 -8.33 2.11 26.63
C ARG A 34 -7.27 2.07 27.73
N THR A 35 -6.00 1.83 27.41
CA THR A 35 -4.97 1.53 28.41
C THR A 35 -3.74 2.43 28.35
N LEU A 36 -3.61 3.27 27.32
CA LEU A 36 -2.44 4.14 27.13
C LEU A 36 -2.69 5.59 27.59
N SER A 37 -1.62 6.22 28.08
CA SER A 37 -1.59 7.67 28.28
C SER A 37 -1.66 8.43 26.96
N ALA A 38 -2.12 9.68 26.98
CA ALA A 38 -2.30 10.51 25.79
C ALA A 38 -1.00 10.67 24.96
N ASP A 39 0.15 10.77 25.62
CA ASP A 39 1.46 10.91 24.96
C ASP A 39 1.88 9.61 24.27
N ALA A 40 1.67 8.46 24.94
CA ALA A 40 1.96 7.15 24.36
C ALA A 40 1.03 6.84 23.17
N LEU A 41 -0.23 7.25 23.27
CA LEU A 41 -1.20 7.13 22.17
C LEU A 41 -0.77 7.97 20.96
N THR A 42 -0.28 9.19 21.18
CA THR A 42 0.19 10.09 20.12
C THR A 42 1.41 9.52 19.40
N LEU A 43 2.42 9.06 20.16
CA LEU A 43 3.63 8.44 19.59
C LEU A 43 3.31 7.17 18.80
N MET A 44 2.45 6.31 19.35
CA MET A 44 2.05 5.06 18.71
C MET A 44 1.25 5.31 17.44
N THR A 45 0.35 6.31 17.45
CA THR A 45 -0.41 6.72 16.26
C THR A 45 0.52 7.25 15.16
N ALA A 46 1.54 8.04 15.51
CA ALA A 46 2.53 8.54 14.55
C ALA A 46 3.37 7.41 13.93
N LEU A 47 3.87 6.47 14.73
CA LEU A 47 4.61 5.30 14.26
C LEU A 47 3.75 4.42 13.35
N LEU A 48 2.51 4.16 13.75
CA LEU A 48 1.57 3.35 12.98
C LEU A 48 1.16 4.04 11.69
N ALA A 49 1.03 5.37 11.68
CA ALA A 49 0.80 6.13 10.46
C ALA A 49 1.98 5.94 9.49
N ILE A 50 3.23 6.09 9.94
CA ILE A 50 4.43 5.89 9.12
C ILE A 50 4.48 4.47 8.54
N LEU A 51 4.25 3.45 9.38
CA LEU A 51 4.22 2.05 8.93
C LEU A 51 3.10 1.81 7.91
N SER A 52 1.91 2.35 8.16
CA SER A 52 0.75 2.24 7.26
C SER A 52 0.93 3.01 5.95
N PHE A 53 1.80 4.02 5.93
CA PHE A 53 2.10 4.79 4.74
C PHE A 53 3.23 4.18 3.91
N ALA A 54 4.17 3.47 4.53
CA ALA A 54 5.33 2.90 3.83
C ALA A 54 5.16 1.43 3.43
N LEU A 55 4.66 0.58 4.33
CA LEU A 55 4.59 -0.87 4.10
C LEU A 55 3.56 -1.27 3.04
N PRO A 56 2.31 -0.78 3.06
CA PRO A 56 1.28 -1.20 2.10
C PRO A 56 1.65 -0.90 0.64
N PRO A 57 2.21 0.28 0.29
CA PRO A 57 2.66 0.54 -1.08
C PRO A 57 3.78 -0.40 -1.53
N VAL A 58 4.81 -0.59 -0.70
CA VAL A 58 5.93 -1.49 -1.03
C VAL A 58 5.46 -2.93 -1.19
N ALA A 59 4.69 -3.45 -0.22
CA ALA A 59 4.13 -4.80 -0.27
C ALA A 59 3.19 -4.98 -1.46
N GLY A 60 2.34 -3.98 -1.73
CA GLY A 60 1.43 -3.96 -2.87
C GLY A 60 2.17 -4.05 -4.20
N GLY A 61 3.20 -3.23 -4.39
CA GLY A 61 4.07 -3.28 -5.57
C GLY A 61 4.77 -4.63 -5.74
N TYR A 62 5.33 -5.17 -4.65
CA TYR A 62 5.98 -6.48 -4.66
C TYR A 62 5.01 -7.61 -5.04
N LEU A 63 3.83 -7.65 -4.43
CA LEU A 63 2.81 -8.67 -4.68
C LEU A 63 2.23 -8.55 -6.09
N ALA A 64 2.00 -7.33 -6.58
CA ALA A 64 1.56 -7.08 -7.94
C ALA A 64 2.58 -7.60 -8.96
N ALA A 65 3.87 -7.30 -8.77
CA ALA A 65 4.93 -7.81 -9.62
C ALA A 65 5.11 -9.34 -9.54
N ARG A 66 4.85 -9.94 -8.37
CA ARG A 66 4.95 -11.38 -8.16
C ARG A 66 3.84 -12.14 -8.89
N HIS A 67 2.60 -11.68 -8.81
CA HIS A 67 1.42 -12.40 -9.29
C HIS A 67 1.01 -12.01 -10.72
N ALA A 68 1.45 -10.85 -11.21
CA ALA A 68 1.23 -10.47 -12.60
C ALA A 68 2.01 -11.38 -13.55
N ARG A 69 1.28 -12.12 -14.38
CA ARG A 69 1.84 -12.98 -15.45
C ARG A 69 2.23 -12.20 -16.70
N SER A 70 1.62 -11.03 -16.91
CA SER A 70 1.95 -10.13 -18.02
C SER A 70 1.89 -8.69 -17.55
N HIS A 71 2.72 -7.82 -18.13
CA HIS A 71 2.77 -6.39 -17.82
C HIS A 71 2.85 -6.07 -16.32
N ALA A 72 3.80 -6.69 -15.60
CA ALA A 72 3.98 -6.53 -14.16
C ALA A 72 4.03 -5.05 -13.72
N TRP A 73 4.79 -4.22 -14.44
CA TRP A 73 4.88 -2.79 -14.15
C TRP A 73 3.55 -2.03 -14.26
N ARG A 74 2.65 -2.44 -15.16
CA ARG A 74 1.31 -1.83 -15.24
C ARG A 74 0.49 -2.16 -13.99
N HIS A 75 0.57 -3.39 -13.49
CA HIS A 75 -0.11 -3.78 -12.25
C HIS A 75 0.46 -3.04 -11.04
N VAL A 76 1.78 -2.90 -10.97
CA VAL A 76 2.46 -2.16 -9.89
C VAL A 76 2.00 -0.70 -9.84
N LEU A 77 1.97 -0.01 -11.00
CA LEU A 77 1.52 1.37 -11.07
C LEU A 77 0.05 1.51 -10.68
N VAL A 78 -0.82 0.64 -11.20
CA VAL A 78 -2.26 0.68 -10.88
C VAL A 78 -2.50 0.41 -9.40
N VAL A 79 -1.80 -0.56 -8.79
CA VAL A 79 -1.88 -0.82 -7.35
C VAL A 79 -1.37 0.38 -6.54
N GLY A 80 -0.27 1.01 -6.94
CA GLY A 80 0.25 2.20 -6.26
C GLY A 80 -0.75 3.37 -6.26
N VAL A 81 -1.41 3.61 -7.40
CA VAL A 81 -2.46 4.65 -7.52
C VAL A 81 -3.71 4.28 -6.72
N LEU A 82 -4.28 3.09 -6.93
CA LEU A 82 -5.51 2.67 -6.25
C LEU A 82 -5.32 2.56 -4.74
N GLY A 83 -4.18 2.00 -4.31
CA GLY A 83 -3.80 1.93 -2.91
C GLY A 83 -3.67 3.30 -2.26
N ALA A 84 -3.05 4.27 -2.97
CA ALA A 84 -2.98 5.64 -2.49
C ALA A 84 -4.37 6.25 -2.32
N LEU A 85 -5.26 6.10 -3.32
CA LEU A 85 -6.62 6.62 -3.26
C LEU A 85 -7.42 6.02 -2.10
N MET A 86 -7.28 4.70 -1.85
CA MET A 86 -7.93 4.05 -0.69
C MET A 86 -7.47 4.64 0.64
N SER A 87 -6.17 4.85 0.83
CA SER A 87 -5.65 5.46 2.05
C SER A 87 -6.08 6.93 2.19
N LEU A 88 -6.20 7.68 1.09
CA LEU A 88 -6.69 9.07 1.15
C LEU A 88 -8.14 9.18 1.61
N LEU A 89 -8.99 8.23 1.23
CA LEU A 89 -10.38 8.15 1.73
C LEU A 89 -10.41 7.93 3.25
N ALA A 90 -9.42 7.21 3.80
CA ALA A 90 -9.32 6.94 5.24
C ALA A 90 -8.78 8.14 6.04
N PHE A 91 -7.79 8.88 5.52
CA PHE A 91 -7.03 9.85 6.30
C PHE A 91 -7.43 11.34 6.14
N ARG A 92 -8.47 11.66 5.34
CA ARG A 92 -8.98 13.05 5.13
C ARG A 92 -7.87 14.12 5.08
N VAL A 93 -6.93 13.95 4.16
CA VAL A 93 -5.72 14.77 4.07
C VAL A 93 -5.96 16.01 3.20
N SER A 94 -5.21 17.09 3.43
CA SER A 94 -5.29 18.31 2.61
C SER A 94 -4.87 18.03 1.14
N PRO A 95 -5.38 18.76 0.14
CA PRO A 95 -5.09 18.46 -1.28
C PRO A 95 -3.60 18.41 -1.63
N ARG A 96 -2.78 19.26 -1.01
CA ARG A 96 -1.32 19.27 -1.21
C ARG A 96 -0.68 18.00 -0.66
N ALA A 97 -1.09 17.57 0.53
CA ALA A 97 -0.62 16.34 1.14
C ALA A 97 -1.13 15.10 0.39
N MET A 98 -2.33 15.16 -0.21
CA MET A 98 -2.86 14.09 -1.07
C MET A 98 -1.94 13.83 -2.26
N VAL A 99 -1.51 14.88 -2.97
CA VAL A 99 -0.63 14.75 -4.13
C VAL A 99 0.72 14.13 -3.73
N LEU A 100 1.36 14.66 -2.68
CA LEU A 100 2.62 14.12 -2.18
C LEU A 100 2.48 12.65 -1.77
N TYR A 101 1.36 12.29 -1.15
CA TYR A 101 1.09 10.94 -0.73
C TYR A 101 0.91 9.97 -1.92
N VAL A 102 0.17 10.38 -2.95
CA VAL A 102 0.02 9.58 -4.18
C VAL A 102 1.37 9.35 -4.84
N LEU A 103 2.18 10.40 -4.98
CA LEU A 103 3.53 10.30 -5.55
C LEU A 103 4.43 9.36 -4.75
N ALA A 104 4.44 9.51 -3.41
CA ALA A 104 5.22 8.65 -2.53
C ALA A 104 4.75 7.19 -2.61
N SER A 105 3.44 6.94 -2.63
CA SER A 105 2.86 5.60 -2.75
C SER A 105 3.25 4.94 -4.08
N ILE A 106 3.17 5.67 -5.20
CA ILE A 106 3.60 5.16 -6.51
C ILE A 106 5.08 4.83 -6.50
N ALA A 107 5.94 5.70 -5.95
CA ALA A 107 7.38 5.47 -5.87
C ALA A 107 7.72 4.24 -5.02
N LEU A 108 7.07 4.09 -3.86
CA LEU A 108 7.23 2.95 -2.97
C LEU A 108 6.70 1.64 -3.59
N ALA A 109 5.56 1.69 -4.28
CA ALA A 109 5.05 0.54 -5.03
C ALA A 109 6.01 0.16 -6.17
N ALA A 110 6.54 1.15 -6.90
CA ALA A 110 7.53 0.92 -7.93
C ALA A 110 8.81 0.28 -7.35
N PHE A 111 9.25 0.72 -6.17
CA PHE A 111 10.37 0.12 -5.45
C PHE A 111 10.08 -1.34 -5.06
N GLY A 112 8.93 -1.64 -4.48
CA GLY A 112 8.52 -3.02 -4.18
C GLY A 112 8.47 -3.91 -5.43
N GLY A 113 7.93 -3.38 -6.53
CA GLY A 113 7.92 -4.05 -7.82
C GLY A 113 9.33 -4.29 -8.38
N TYR A 114 10.21 -3.30 -8.26
CA TYR A 114 11.62 -3.39 -8.67
C TYR A 114 12.35 -4.52 -7.95
N VAL A 115 12.24 -4.57 -6.62
CA VAL A 115 12.85 -5.63 -5.78
C VAL A 115 12.45 -7.01 -6.29
N ARG A 116 11.16 -7.21 -6.62
CA ARG A 116 10.68 -8.50 -7.13
C ARG A 116 11.19 -8.82 -8.53
N LEU A 117 11.25 -7.82 -9.42
CA LEU A 117 11.56 -8.00 -10.84
C LEU A 117 13.06 -8.13 -11.09
N GLN A 118 13.92 -7.50 -10.28
CA GLN A 118 15.36 -7.73 -10.33
C GLN A 118 15.76 -9.18 -10.01
N GLY A 119 15.03 -9.84 -9.12
CA GLY A 119 15.28 -11.23 -8.75
C GLY A 119 14.81 -12.27 -9.78
N ARG A 120 14.36 -11.88 -10.98
CA ARG A 120 14.04 -12.84 -12.05
C ARG A 120 15.28 -13.01 -12.95
N PRO A 121 15.77 -14.25 -13.18
CA PRO A 121 16.78 -14.48 -14.19
C PRO A 121 16.24 -13.98 -15.54
N ARG A 122 17.04 -13.16 -16.23
CA ARG A 122 16.76 -12.75 -17.61
C ARG A 122 16.98 -14.00 -18.47
N VAL A 123 15.91 -14.71 -18.79
CA VAL A 123 15.91 -15.77 -19.80
C VAL A 123 15.72 -15.14 -21.16
#